data_AF-S9VHK0-F1
#
_entry.id   AF-S9VHK0-F1
#
_cell.length_a   1.000
_cell.length_b   1.000
_cell.length_c   1.000
_cell.angle_alpha   90.00
_cell.angle_beta   90.00
_cell.angle_gamma   90.00
#
_symmetry.space_group_name_H-M   'P 1'
#
loop_
_entity.id
_entity.type
_entity.pdbx_description
1 polymer ?
#
loop_
_entity_poly.entity_id
_entity_poly.type
_entity_poly.pdbx_seq_one_letter_code
_entity_poly.pdbx_strand_id
1 'polypeptide(L)'
;MRHVDSELQKAMDGDGTVESGDKYFFDWSDPATGLPINSRRGPSILVDNDLLERFFSFNSVYVCVGGGGCRMIEHPKLGLNVYPASGIICVANDDLPLLTDVLTRLSVTS
;
A
#
# COMPACT_ATOMS: atom_id res chain seq x y z
N MET A 1 27.81 0.44 1.03
CA MET A 1 26.99 1.57 1.53
C MET A 1 26.69 2.46 0.33
N ARG A 2 25.59 2.24 -0.39
CA ARG A 2 25.20 3.09 -1.52
C ARG A 2 23.89 3.77 -1.15
N HIS A 3 23.86 5.08 -1.34
CA HIS A 3 22.72 5.97 -1.12
C HIS A 3 21.46 5.32 -1.71
N VAL A 4 20.42 5.17 -0.89
CA VAL A 4 19.06 5.16 -1.42
C VAL A 4 18.91 6.48 -2.17
N ASP A 5 18.46 6.42 -3.42
CA ASP A 5 18.28 7.63 -4.23
C ASP A 5 17.34 8.56 -3.45
N SER A 6 17.82 9.77 -3.11
CA SER A 6 17.11 10.68 -2.20
C SER A 6 15.72 11.01 -2.71
N GLU A 7 15.53 10.94 -4.02
CA GLU A 7 14.26 11.13 -4.70
C GLU A 7 13.24 10.02 -4.41
N LEU A 8 13.66 8.76 -4.30
CA LEU A 8 12.76 7.64 -3.97
C LEU A 8 12.32 7.70 -2.51
N GLN A 9 13.26 8.01 -1.61
CA GLN A 9 12.95 8.20 -0.19
C GLN A 9 12.02 9.41 0.00
N LYS A 10 12.29 10.53 -0.68
CA LYS A 10 11.44 11.72 -0.67
C LYS A 10 10.04 11.45 -1.24
N ALA A 11 9.92 10.63 -2.29
CA ALA A 11 8.61 10.23 -2.83
C ALA A 11 7.79 9.39 -1.84
N MET A 12 8.45 8.54 -1.05
CA MET A 12 7.80 7.75 0.01
C MET A 12 7.43 8.56 1.25
N ASP A 13 8.27 9.54 1.60
CA ASP A 13 8.09 10.43 2.77
C ASP A 13 7.22 11.67 2.46
N GLY A 14 6.93 11.92 1.19
CA GLY A 14 6.21 13.10 0.71
C GLY A 14 4.70 13.05 0.97
N ASP A 15 4.04 14.21 0.86
CA ASP A 15 2.58 14.36 0.92
C ASP A 15 1.84 13.83 -0.34
N GLY A 16 2.58 13.08 -1.17
CA GLY A 16 2.24 12.55 -2.49
C GLY A 16 1.66 13.53 -3.49
N THR A 17 1.80 14.84 -3.28
CA THR A 17 1.54 15.79 -4.34
C THR A 17 2.61 15.58 -5.43
N VAL A 18 2.18 15.11 -6.60
CA VAL A 18 3.08 14.92 -7.74
C VAL A 18 3.43 16.30 -8.28
N GLU A 19 4.64 16.77 -7.97
CA GLU A 19 5.16 18.02 -8.47
C GLU A 19 5.76 17.84 -9.88
N SER A 20 5.82 18.93 -10.63
CA SER A 20 6.49 18.93 -11.94
C SER A 20 7.98 18.68 -11.75
N GLY A 21 8.42 17.44 -11.96
CA GLY A 21 9.80 17.02 -11.75
C GLY A 21 9.94 15.69 -11.01
N ASP A 22 8.87 15.20 -10.38
CA ASP A 22 8.92 13.94 -9.65
C ASP A 22 9.12 12.75 -10.61
N LYS A 23 10.14 11.93 -10.29
CA LYS A 23 10.47 10.72 -11.04
C LYS A 23 9.49 9.56 -10.75
N TYR A 24 8.85 9.61 -9.59
CA TYR A 24 8.02 8.52 -9.08
C TYR A 24 6.63 9.04 -8.69
N PHE A 25 5.61 8.23 -8.97
CA PHE A 25 4.26 8.47 -8.46
C PHE A 25 4.02 7.56 -7.26
N PHE A 26 3.48 8.12 -6.19
CA PHE A 26 3.13 7.40 -4.98
C PHE A 26 1.76 7.85 -4.45
N ASP A 27 0.89 6.91 -4.09
CA ASP A 27 -0.36 7.21 -3.38
C ASP A 27 -0.75 6.12 -2.39
N TRP A 28 -1.52 6.51 -1.36
CA TRP A 28 -2.08 5.64 -0.34
C TRP A 28 -3.60 5.65 -0.44
N SER A 29 -4.25 4.52 -0.17
CA SER A 29 -5.68 4.56 0.12
C SER A 29 -5.87 4.96 1.58
N ASP A 30 -6.74 5.93 1.86
CA ASP A 30 -7.22 6.19 3.21
C ASP A 30 -8.07 5.00 3.67
N PRO A 31 -7.64 4.23 4.67
CA PRO A 31 -8.34 3.01 5.08
C PRO A 31 -9.77 3.24 5.59
N ALA A 32 -10.10 4.47 6.02
CA ALA A 32 -11.44 4.82 6.48
C ALA A 32 -12.42 5.09 5.32
N THR A 33 -11.92 5.64 4.20
CA THR A 33 -12.77 6.08 3.08
C THR A 33 -12.57 5.28 1.79
N GLY A 34 -11.46 4.55 1.68
CA GLY A 34 -11.01 3.89 0.47
C GLY A 34 -10.60 4.86 -0.65
N LEU A 35 -10.42 6.15 -0.34
CA LEU A 35 -10.07 7.16 -1.34
C LEU A 35 -8.56 7.41 -1.37
N PRO A 36 -7.99 7.78 -2.52
CA PRO A 36 -6.60 8.22 -2.58
C PRO A 36 -6.37 9.41 -1.64
N ILE A 37 -5.28 9.38 -0.87
CA ILE A 37 -4.88 10.47 0.01
C ILE A 37 -4.31 11.62 -0.82
N ASN A 38 -3.47 11.30 -1.80
CA ASN A 38 -2.63 12.27 -2.47
C ASN A 38 -3.14 12.64 -3.87
N SER A 39 -3.75 11.69 -4.58
CA SER A 39 -4.33 11.96 -5.90
C SER A 39 -5.73 12.56 -5.84
N ARG A 40 -6.16 13.13 -6.98
CA ARG A 40 -7.55 13.59 -7.13
C ARG A 40 -8.51 12.42 -6.98
N ARG A 41 -9.57 12.66 -6.19
CA ARG A 41 -10.64 11.69 -5.94
C ARG A 41 -11.39 11.38 -7.23
N GLY A 42 -11.36 10.12 -7.64
CA GLY A 42 -12.23 9.56 -8.67
C GLY A 42 -13.51 8.94 -8.07
N PRO A 43 -14.41 8.39 -8.90
CA PRO A 43 -15.59 7.68 -8.43
C PRO A 43 -15.28 6.27 -7.86
N SER A 44 -14.06 5.77 -8.10
CA SER A 44 -13.60 4.47 -7.62
C SER A 44 -13.02 4.57 -6.21
N ILE A 45 -13.32 3.57 -5.38
CA ILE A 45 -12.66 3.35 -4.09
C ILE A 45 -11.71 2.16 -4.18
N LEU A 46 -10.62 2.22 -3.43
CA LEU A 46 -9.63 1.18 -3.26
C LEU A 46 -9.73 0.67 -1.82
N VAL A 47 -10.36 -0.48 -1.62
CA VAL A 47 -10.47 -1.10 -0.30
C VAL A 47 -9.28 -2.03 -0.09
N ASP A 48 -8.54 -1.86 1.00
CA ASP A 48 -7.31 -2.63 1.27
C ASP A 48 -7.55 -4.15 1.24
N ASN A 49 -8.71 -4.61 1.73
CA ASN A 49 -9.06 -6.03 1.71
C ASN A 49 -9.14 -6.61 0.28
N ASP A 50 -9.62 -5.83 -0.70
CA ASP A 50 -9.75 -6.29 -2.09
C ASP A 50 -8.38 -6.39 -2.77
N LEU A 51 -7.46 -5.48 -2.43
CA LEU A 51 -6.08 -5.54 -2.90
C LEU A 51 -5.35 -6.72 -2.27
N LEU A 52 -5.48 -6.89 -0.96
CA LEU A 52 -4.76 -7.94 -0.25
C LEU A 52 -5.14 -9.33 -0.71
N GLU A 53 -6.43 -9.59 -0.95
CA GLU A 53 -6.88 -10.87 -1.50
C GLU A 53 -6.31 -11.15 -2.90
N ARG A 54 -6.12 -10.10 -3.72
CA ARG A 54 -5.61 -10.25 -5.10
C ARG A 54 -4.11 -10.44 -5.17
N PHE A 55 -3.36 -9.78 -4.30
CA PHE A 55 -1.90 -9.69 -4.40
C PHE A 55 -1.16 -10.49 -3.33
N PHE A 56 -1.82 -10.88 -2.23
CA PHE A 56 -1.20 -11.57 -1.12
C PHE A 56 -1.97 -12.85 -0.75
N SER A 57 -1.24 -13.88 -0.34
CA SER A 57 -1.81 -15.16 0.09
C SER A 57 -2.30 -15.10 1.54
N PHE A 58 -3.11 -14.10 1.89
CA PHE A 58 -3.77 -14.03 3.18
C PHE A 58 -5.12 -14.77 3.16
N ASN A 59 -5.52 -15.33 4.29
CA ASN A 59 -6.84 -15.94 4.40
C ASN A 59 -7.89 -14.82 4.49
N SER A 60 -8.93 -14.92 3.66
CA SER A 60 -10.11 -14.08 3.71
C SER A 60 -11.14 -14.74 4.61
N VAL A 61 -11.47 -14.12 5.74
CA VAL A 61 -12.47 -14.59 6.70
C VAL A 61 -13.75 -13.79 6.47
N TYR A 62 -14.85 -14.48 6.16
CA TYR A 62 -16.15 -13.83 5.99
C TYR A 62 -17.00 -14.03 7.24
N VAL A 63 -17.40 -12.93 7.87
CA VAL A 63 -18.24 -12.95 9.07
C VAL A 63 -19.63 -12.45 8.68
N CYS A 64 -20.60 -13.37 8.65
CA CYS A 64 -22.01 -13.06 8.40
C CYS A 64 -22.79 -12.90 9.70
N VAL A 65 -23.59 -11.84 9.80
CA VAL A 65 -24.60 -11.64 10.84
C VAL A 65 -25.93 -11.24 10.19
N GLY A 66 -27.04 -11.27 10.94
CA GLY A 66 -28.41 -11.07 10.42
C GLY A 66 -28.69 -9.72 9.72
N GLY A 67 -27.70 -8.83 9.59
CA GLY A 67 -27.79 -7.56 8.85
C GLY A 67 -26.76 -7.38 7.73
N GLY A 68 -25.98 -8.42 7.39
CA GLY A 68 -24.95 -8.36 6.35
C GLY A 68 -23.71 -9.18 6.70
N GLY A 69 -22.73 -9.17 5.80
CA GLY A 69 -21.42 -9.78 6.04
C GLY A 69 -20.31 -8.74 6.00
N CYS A 70 -19.27 -8.94 6.80
CA CYS A 70 -18.01 -8.25 6.63
C CYS A 70 -16.91 -9.24 6.22
N ARG A 71 -15.93 -8.72 5.49
CA ARG A 71 -14.73 -9.45 5.12
C ARG A 71 -13.59 -8.98 6.02
N MET A 72 -12.87 -9.93 6.58
CA MET A 72 -11.67 -9.71 7.38
C MET A 72 -10.49 -10.41 6.73
N ILE A 73 -9.30 -9.84 6.90
CA ILE A 73 -8.05 -10.45 6.46
C ILE A 73 -7.35 -11.04 7.69
N GLU A 74 -6.98 -12.31 7.61
CA GLU A 74 -6.19 -12.99 8.63
C GLU A 74 -4.74 -13.07 8.19
N HIS A 75 -3.86 -12.40 8.95
CA HIS A 75 -2.42 -12.44 8.71
C HIS A 75 -1.81 -13.73 9.29
N PRO A 76 -0.94 -14.45 8.56
CA PRO A 76 -0.42 -15.77 8.98
C PRO A 76 0.26 -15.80 10.34
N LYS A 77 0.84 -14.68 10.80
CA LYS A 77 1.51 -14.57 12.10
C LYS A 77 0.71 -13.84 13.17
N LEU A 78 -0.17 -12.92 12.76
CA LEU A 78 -0.84 -11.97 13.67
C LEU A 78 -2.34 -12.24 13.80
N GLY A 79 -2.85 -13.25 13.07
CA GLY A 79 -4.28 -13.58 13.03
C GLY A 79 -5.11 -12.40 12.55
N LEU A 80 -6.23 -12.17 13.23
CA LEU A 80 -7.14 -11.05 12.97
C LEU A 80 -6.70 -9.73 13.63
N ASN A 81 -5.59 -9.70 14.38
CA ASN A 81 -5.09 -8.50 15.05
C ASN A 81 -4.18 -7.67 14.12
N VAL A 82 -4.71 -7.34 12.95
CA VAL A 82 -4.03 -6.53 11.94
C VAL A 82 -4.98 -5.51 11.37
N TYR A 83 -4.44 -4.35 11.04
CA TYR A 83 -5.14 -3.36 10.24
C TYR A 83 -4.33 -3.14 8.96
N PRO A 84 -4.73 -3.74 7.84
CA PRO A 84 -4.00 -3.58 6.61
C PRO A 84 -4.11 -2.16 6.06
N ALA A 85 -3.04 -1.69 5.44
CA ALA A 85 -3.00 -0.48 4.63
C ALA A 85 -2.20 -0.77 3.37
N SER A 86 -2.64 -0.23 2.24
CA SER A 86 -2.00 -0.40 0.94
C SER A 86 -1.59 0.94 0.33
N GLY A 87 -0.46 0.89 -0.38
CA GLY A 87 0.05 1.99 -1.17
C GLY A 87 0.41 1.51 -2.57
N ILE A 88 0.30 2.41 -3.54
CA ILE A 88 0.69 2.19 -4.93
C ILE A 88 1.89 3.07 -5.21
N ILE A 89 2.93 2.46 -5.76
CA ILE A 89 4.08 3.17 -6.31
C ILE A 89 4.26 2.78 -7.76
N CYS A 90 4.41 3.78 -8.63
CA CYS A 90 4.79 3.57 -10.02
C CYS A 90 6.29 3.87 -10.17
N VAL A 91 7.04 2.84 -10.52
CA VAL A 91 8.48 2.93 -10.83
C VAL A 91 8.74 2.46 -12.25
N ALA A 92 9.75 3.05 -12.90
CA ALA A 92 10.27 2.51 -14.15
C ALA A 92 10.88 1.12 -13.90
N ASN A 93 10.78 0.22 -14.89
CA ASN A 93 11.33 -1.14 -14.76
C ASN A 93 12.82 -1.16 -14.41
N ASP A 94 13.59 -0.20 -14.93
CA ASP A 94 15.02 -0.07 -14.67
C ASP A 94 15.33 0.28 -13.21
N ASP A 95 14.38 0.87 -12.49
CA ASP A 95 14.49 1.24 -11.08
C ASP A 95 13.92 0.17 -10.12
N LEU A 96 13.33 -0.91 -10.64
CA LEU A 96 12.75 -1.99 -9.82
C LEU A 96 13.76 -2.65 -8.85
N PRO A 97 15.05 -2.86 -9.21
CA PRO A 97 16.03 -3.38 -8.27
C PRO A 97 16.27 -2.46 -7.07
N LEU A 98 16.21 -1.14 -7.29
CA LEU A 98 16.38 -0.14 -6.23
C LEU A 98 15.18 -0.19 -5.26
N LEU A 99 13.96 -0.23 -5.79
CA LEU A 99 12.75 -0.37 -4.98
C LEU A 99 12.79 -1.65 -4.12
N THR A 100 13.23 -2.77 -4.72
CA THR A 100 13.33 -4.05 -4.01
C THR A 100 14.31 -3.99 -2.84
N ASP A 101 15.46 -3.33 -3.01
CA ASP A 101 16.43 -3.13 -1.93
C ASP A 101 15.85 -2.27 -0.79
N VAL A 102 15.14 -1.18 -1.11
CA VAL A 102 14.47 -0.34 -0.10
C VAL A 102 13.42 -1.13 0.68
N LEU A 103 12.53 -1.85 -0.01
CA LEU A 103 11.49 -2.66 0.63
C LEU A 103 12.07 -3.77 1.50
N THR A 104 13.17 -4.39 1.07
CA THR A 104 13.85 -5.44 1.84
C THR A 104 14.44 -4.89 3.13
N ARG A 105 14.87 -3.62 3.17
CA ARG A 105 15.38 -3.00 4.41
C ARG A 105 14.26 -2.65 5.38
N LEU A 106 13.12 -2.17 4.86
CA LEU A 106 11.95 -1.83 5.66
C LEU A 106 11.26 -3.06 6.27
N SER A 107 11.36 -4.22 5.62
CA SER A 107 10.78 -5.46 6.13
C SER A 107 11.57 -6.14 7.25
N VAL A 108 12.80 -5.69 7.56
CA VAL A 108 13.61 -6.23 8.68
C VAL A 108 13.24 -5.59 10.02
N THR A 109 12.49 -4.50 10.01
CA THR A 109 12.13 -3.74 11.22
C THR A 109 10.79 -4.10 11.85
N SER A 110 10.08 -5.13 11.36
CA SER A 110 8.75 -5.53 11.84
C SER A 110 8.65 -6.96 12.39
#